data_AF-A0A1Q7PF63-F1
#
_entry.id   AF-A0A1Q7PF63-F1
#
_cell.length_a   1.000
_cell.length_b   1.000
_cell.length_c   1.000
_cell.angle_alpha   90.00
_cell.angle_beta   90.00
_cell.angle_gamma   90.00
#
_symmetry.space_group_name_H-M   'P 1'
#
loop_
_entity.id
_entity.type
_entity.pdbx_description
1 polymer ?
#
loop_
_entity_poly.entity_id
_entity_poly.type
_entity_poly.pdbx_seq_one_letter_code
_entity_poly.pdbx_strand_id
1 'polypeptide(L)'
;LRQKHSLLELCHKPELAAQITLQPVERLGVDAAILFADILLPFEPLGLGLSFAVGEGPQITRPIREAGQVLELPPVDPATDLAYVIEAARAAARALPPHVPLIGFAGAPFTLASYAIEGGATRTFTLTKRFMYTEPRAWHELMQRFAELVGGYLAAQARAGARALQLFDSWVGCLSPGDYATYVFPHSQRALELAGASGVPVIHFGTDTATLLVDFARAGGDVIGVDWRVPLDVAWERIGPSPPRAIQGNL
;
A
#
# COMPACT_ATOMS: atom_id res chain seq x y z
N LEU A 1 -7.93 -23.29 0.69
CA LEU A 1 -6.68 -22.86 0.02
C LEU A 1 -5.58 -22.52 1.02
N ARG A 2 -5.78 -21.58 1.97
CA ARG A 2 -4.76 -21.19 2.98
C ARG A 2 -4.32 -22.27 3.99
N GLN A 3 -5.06 -23.38 4.13
CA GLN A 3 -4.62 -24.54 4.94
C GLN A 3 -3.62 -25.44 4.21
N LYS A 4 -3.44 -25.28 2.90
CA LYS A 4 -2.62 -26.17 2.05
C LYS A 4 -1.43 -25.46 1.39
N HIS A 5 -1.41 -24.13 1.42
CA HIS A 5 -0.40 -23.30 0.77
C HIS A 5 -0.05 -22.11 1.67
N SER A 6 1.22 -21.70 1.66
CA SER A 6 1.66 -20.45 2.29
C SER A 6 1.07 -19.24 1.57
N LEU A 7 1.10 -18.07 2.22
CA LEU A 7 0.61 -16.83 1.61
C LEU A 7 1.38 -16.50 0.32
N LEU A 8 2.72 -16.55 0.37
CA LEU A 8 3.56 -16.29 -0.80
C LEU A 8 3.29 -17.27 -1.93
N GLU A 9 3.14 -18.56 -1.63
CA GLU A 9 2.81 -19.56 -2.67
C GLU A 9 1.49 -19.28 -3.38
N LEU A 10 0.50 -18.72 -2.66
CA LEU A 10 -0.77 -18.33 -3.26
C LEU A 10 -0.61 -17.06 -4.13
N CYS A 11 0.16 -16.08 -3.66
CA CYS A 11 0.45 -14.86 -4.43
C CYS A 11 1.22 -15.16 -5.72
N HIS A 12 2.18 -16.09 -5.67
CA HIS A 12 2.99 -16.54 -6.83
C HIS A 12 2.23 -17.36 -7.87
N LYS A 13 0.94 -17.67 -7.63
CA LYS A 13 0.08 -18.44 -8.53
C LYS A 13 -1.08 -17.57 -8.99
N PRO A 14 -0.95 -16.86 -10.13
CA PRO A 14 -1.92 -15.86 -10.59
C PRO A 14 -3.37 -16.33 -10.58
N GLU A 15 -3.61 -17.57 -10.99
CA GLU A 15 -4.91 -18.19 -11.12
C GLU A 15 -5.53 -18.49 -9.75
N LEU A 16 -4.71 -18.89 -8.77
CA LEU A 16 -5.17 -19.08 -7.39
C LEU A 16 -5.44 -17.74 -6.72
N ALA A 17 -4.57 -16.75 -6.92
CA ALA A 17 -4.78 -15.39 -6.41
C ALA A 17 -6.07 -14.78 -7.00
N ALA A 18 -6.30 -14.94 -8.30
CA ALA A 18 -7.54 -14.53 -8.95
C ALA A 18 -8.75 -15.28 -8.39
N GLN A 19 -8.69 -16.61 -8.25
CA GLN A 19 -9.78 -17.39 -7.66
C GLN A 19 -10.10 -16.94 -6.23
N ILE A 20 -9.10 -16.59 -5.42
CA ILE A 20 -9.31 -16.07 -4.07
C ILE A 20 -9.95 -14.68 -4.11
N THR A 21 -9.54 -13.83 -5.06
CA THR A 21 -10.09 -12.49 -5.27
C THR A 21 -11.60 -12.53 -5.55
N LEU A 22 -12.09 -13.54 -6.28
CA LEU A 22 -13.51 -13.68 -6.63
C LEU A 22 -14.40 -14.17 -5.47
N GLN A 23 -13.84 -14.90 -4.49
CA GLN A 23 -14.63 -15.57 -3.44
C GLN A 23 -15.54 -14.63 -2.63
N PRO A 24 -15.10 -13.43 -2.19
CA PRO A 24 -15.97 -12.52 -1.46
C PRO A 24 -17.14 -12.01 -2.32
N VAL A 25 -16.91 -11.78 -3.62
CA VAL A 25 -17.96 -11.35 -4.55
C VAL A 25 -19.04 -12.43 -4.67
N GLU A 26 -18.63 -13.68 -4.90
CA GLU A 26 -19.56 -14.81 -5.04
C GLU A 26 -20.34 -15.11 -3.75
N ARG A 27 -19.70 -14.95 -2.59
CA ARG A 27 -20.28 -15.34 -1.30
C ARG A 27 -21.09 -14.25 -0.62
N LEU A 28 -20.66 -12.99 -0.77
CA LEU A 28 -21.22 -11.86 -0.02
C LEU A 28 -21.92 -10.85 -0.93
N GLY A 29 -21.74 -10.92 -2.24
CA GLY A 29 -22.37 -9.98 -3.18
C GLY A 29 -21.84 -8.55 -3.03
N VAL A 30 -20.57 -8.38 -2.66
CA VAL A 30 -19.94 -7.05 -2.53
C VAL A 30 -19.81 -6.34 -3.88
N ASP A 31 -19.88 -5.01 -3.85
CA ASP A 31 -19.89 -4.17 -5.05
C ASP A 31 -18.53 -4.04 -5.75
N ALA A 32 -17.43 -4.43 -5.09
CA ALA A 32 -16.08 -4.40 -5.63
C ALA A 32 -15.25 -5.57 -5.09
N ALA A 33 -14.29 -6.04 -5.89
CA ALA A 33 -13.30 -7.03 -5.46
C ALA A 33 -11.96 -6.33 -5.22
N ILE A 34 -11.26 -6.67 -4.15
CA ILE A 34 -9.87 -6.25 -3.96
C ILE A 34 -8.93 -7.41 -4.28
N LEU A 35 -7.87 -7.13 -5.03
CA LEU A 35 -6.89 -8.14 -5.44
C LEU A 35 -6.36 -8.91 -4.22
N PHE A 36 -6.26 -10.23 -4.33
CA PHE A 36 -5.56 -11.03 -3.34
C PHE A 36 -4.05 -10.94 -3.58
N ALA A 37 -3.36 -10.15 -2.76
CA ALA A 37 -1.90 -10.04 -2.72
C ALA A 37 -1.45 -9.64 -1.31
N ASP A 38 -0.15 -9.38 -1.12
CA ASP A 38 0.40 -8.79 0.11
C ASP A 38 1.13 -7.49 -0.21
N ILE A 39 1.07 -6.49 0.69
CA ILE A 39 1.74 -5.19 0.47
C ILE A 39 3.27 -5.32 0.43
N LEU A 40 3.83 -6.40 0.98
CA LEU A 40 5.27 -6.61 1.11
C LEU A 40 5.90 -7.34 -0.07
N LEU A 41 5.12 -7.84 -1.04
CA LEU A 41 5.66 -8.52 -2.23
C LEU A 41 6.78 -7.74 -2.95
N PRO A 42 6.78 -6.38 -3.03
CA PRO A 42 7.91 -5.63 -3.59
C PRO A 42 9.26 -5.89 -2.90
N PHE A 43 9.29 -6.49 -1.70
CA PHE A 43 10.51 -6.80 -0.97
C PHE A 43 11.27 -8.00 -1.54
N GLU A 44 10.60 -8.86 -2.31
CA GLU A 44 11.24 -9.99 -3.00
C GLU A 44 12.28 -9.50 -4.03
N PRO A 45 11.91 -8.68 -5.04
CA PRO A 45 12.88 -8.17 -6.01
C PRO A 45 13.86 -7.14 -5.41
N LEU A 46 13.47 -6.44 -4.34
CA LEU A 46 14.40 -5.60 -3.57
C LEU A 46 15.46 -6.42 -2.81
N GLY A 47 15.28 -7.73 -2.69
CA GLY A 47 16.19 -8.57 -1.94
C GLY A 47 16.20 -8.23 -0.45
N LEU A 48 15.04 -7.98 0.17
CA LEU A 48 14.97 -7.80 1.63
C LEU A 48 14.75 -9.12 2.38
N GLY A 49 14.46 -10.21 1.64
CA GLY A 49 14.33 -11.56 2.18
C GLY A 49 13.06 -11.72 3.02
N LEU A 50 11.91 -11.44 2.39
CA LEU A 50 10.57 -11.59 2.94
C LEU A 50 10.21 -13.05 3.16
N SER A 51 9.69 -13.36 4.35
CA SER A 51 9.05 -14.64 4.65
C SER A 51 7.84 -14.43 5.59
N PHE A 52 6.98 -15.44 5.68
CA PHE A 52 5.85 -15.45 6.61
C PHE A 52 5.93 -16.70 7.48
N ALA A 53 6.29 -16.52 8.75
CA ALA A 53 6.30 -17.60 9.73
C ALA A 53 4.89 -17.81 10.31
N VAL A 54 4.53 -19.07 10.58
CA VAL A 54 3.21 -19.43 11.10
C VAL A 54 3.01 -18.79 12.47
N GLY A 55 2.06 -17.87 12.57
CA GLY A 55 1.72 -17.18 13.82
C GLY A 55 2.56 -15.94 14.15
N GLU A 56 3.62 -15.64 13.40
CA GLU A 56 4.57 -14.56 13.74
C GLU A 56 4.53 -13.36 12.78
N GLY A 57 3.73 -13.43 11.71
CA GLY A 57 3.61 -12.35 10.73
C GLY A 57 4.79 -12.31 9.73
N PRO A 58 4.96 -11.20 9.00
CA PRO A 58 6.05 -11.06 8.04
C PRO A 58 7.40 -10.87 8.75
N GLN A 59 8.44 -11.51 8.21
CA GLN A 59 9.82 -11.38 8.66
C GLN A 59 10.70 -10.93 7.48
N ILE A 60 11.58 -9.97 7.75
CA ILE A 60 12.52 -9.42 6.78
C ILE A 60 13.93 -9.77 7.26
N THR A 61 14.60 -10.68 6.55
CA THR A 61 15.90 -11.21 6.98
C THR A 61 17.07 -10.27 6.73
N ARG A 62 16.91 -9.30 5.82
CA ARG A 62 17.92 -8.26 5.52
C ARG A 62 17.35 -6.86 5.75
N PRO A 63 17.06 -6.46 7.00
CA PRO A 63 16.50 -5.15 7.29
C PRO A 63 17.50 -4.02 7.05
N ILE A 64 16.99 -2.83 6.76
CA ILE A 64 17.75 -1.59 6.62
C ILE A 64 18.05 -1.04 8.02
N ARG A 65 19.33 -0.93 8.33
CA ARG A 65 19.87 -0.41 9.60
C ARG A 65 20.72 0.85 9.41
N GLU A 66 21.32 1.00 8.24
CA GLU A 66 22.29 2.04 7.93
C GLU A 66 21.99 2.71 6.57
N ALA A 67 22.42 3.97 6.43
CA ALA A 67 22.18 4.77 5.23
C ALA A 67 22.72 4.13 3.95
N GLY A 68 23.88 3.45 4.01
CA GLY A 68 24.50 2.79 2.85
C GLY A 68 23.60 1.71 2.24
N GLN A 69 22.85 0.97 3.05
CA GLN A 69 21.97 -0.11 2.58
C GLN A 69 20.81 0.41 1.72
N VAL A 70 20.41 1.67 1.88
CA VAL A 70 19.40 2.31 1.01
C VAL A 70 19.92 2.46 -0.41
N LEU A 71 21.21 2.75 -0.57
CA LEU A 71 21.85 2.93 -1.89
C LEU A 71 22.10 1.58 -2.58
N GLU A 72 22.25 0.51 -1.81
CA GLU A 72 22.49 -0.85 -2.31
C GLU A 72 21.22 -1.57 -2.78
N LEU A 73 20.02 -1.07 -2.44
CA LEU A 73 18.78 -1.67 -2.93
C LEU A 73 18.79 -1.65 -4.47
N PRO A 74 18.40 -2.75 -5.13
CA PRO A 74 18.39 -2.81 -6.59
C PRO A 74 17.26 -1.94 -7.17
N PRO A 75 17.38 -1.49 -8.43
CA PRO A 75 16.23 -0.99 -9.17
C PRO A 75 15.22 -2.13 -9.36
N VAL A 76 13.92 -1.79 -9.35
CA VAL A 76 12.83 -2.75 -9.54
C VAL A 76 11.86 -2.17 -10.56
N ASP A 77 11.51 -2.97 -11.57
CA ASP A 77 10.42 -2.70 -12.50
C ASP A 77 9.20 -3.55 -12.09
N PRO A 78 8.16 -2.95 -11.49
CA PRO A 78 6.97 -3.68 -11.08
C PRO A 78 6.29 -4.49 -12.18
N ALA A 79 6.38 -4.06 -13.44
CA ALA A 79 5.74 -4.77 -14.54
C ALA A 79 6.41 -6.12 -14.82
N THR A 80 7.72 -6.21 -14.58
CA THR A 80 8.55 -7.38 -14.86
C THR A 80 8.80 -8.20 -13.58
N ASP A 81 9.25 -7.54 -12.52
CA ASP A 81 9.69 -8.19 -11.28
C ASP A 81 8.52 -8.64 -10.38
N LEU A 82 7.34 -8.06 -10.57
CA LEU A 82 6.10 -8.45 -9.89
C LEU A 82 5.05 -8.94 -10.91
N ALA A 83 5.49 -9.46 -12.06
CA ALA A 83 4.63 -9.88 -13.16
C ALA A 83 3.53 -10.86 -12.71
N TYR A 84 3.82 -11.73 -11.74
CA TYR A 84 2.83 -12.68 -11.20
C TYR A 84 1.61 -11.97 -10.57
N VAL A 85 1.80 -10.81 -9.92
CA VAL A 85 0.66 -10.03 -9.39
C VAL A 85 -0.08 -9.32 -10.51
N ILE A 86 0.64 -8.84 -11.53
CA ILE A 86 0.03 -8.19 -12.71
C ILE A 86 -0.81 -9.21 -13.50
N GLU A 87 -0.34 -10.44 -13.66
CA GLU A 87 -1.12 -11.54 -14.24
C GLU A 87 -2.32 -11.91 -13.37
N ALA A 88 -2.18 -11.93 -12.04
CA ALA A 88 -3.28 -12.19 -11.12
C ALA A 88 -4.38 -11.13 -11.26
N ALA A 89 -3.99 -9.85 -11.32
CA ALA A 89 -4.91 -8.73 -11.54
C ALA A 89 -5.64 -8.88 -12.87
N ARG A 90 -4.90 -9.23 -13.95
CA ARG A 90 -5.50 -9.44 -15.27
C ARG A 90 -6.47 -10.61 -15.30
N ALA A 91 -6.12 -11.72 -14.65
CA ALA A 91 -6.98 -12.89 -14.55
C ALA A 91 -8.25 -12.58 -13.74
N ALA A 92 -8.12 -11.91 -12.59
CA ALA A 92 -9.25 -11.50 -11.76
C ALA A 92 -10.17 -10.52 -12.50
N ALA A 93 -9.62 -9.48 -13.14
CA ALA A 93 -10.40 -8.49 -13.87
C ALA A 93 -11.23 -9.10 -15.02
N ARG A 94 -10.71 -10.14 -15.70
CA ARG A 94 -11.45 -10.86 -16.74
C ARG A 94 -12.54 -11.79 -16.18
N ALA A 95 -12.32 -12.36 -15.00
CA ALA A 95 -13.22 -13.34 -14.40
C ALA A 95 -14.36 -12.69 -13.61
N LEU A 96 -14.18 -11.45 -13.14
CA LEU A 96 -15.20 -10.72 -12.39
C LEU A 96 -16.41 -10.37 -13.27
N PRO A 97 -17.63 -10.35 -12.69
CA PRO A 97 -18.80 -9.82 -13.37
C PRO A 97 -18.55 -8.38 -13.87
N PRO A 98 -19.06 -7.97 -15.05
CA PRO A 98 -18.74 -6.66 -15.64
C PRO A 98 -19.02 -5.44 -14.73
N HIS A 99 -20.00 -5.57 -13.83
CA HIS A 99 -20.43 -4.54 -12.89
C HIS A 99 -19.58 -4.45 -11.61
N VAL A 100 -18.74 -5.46 -11.32
CA VAL A 100 -17.87 -5.48 -10.14
C VAL A 100 -16.45 -5.08 -10.55
N PRO A 101 -15.98 -3.87 -10.20
CA PRO A 101 -14.61 -3.47 -10.49
C PRO A 101 -13.60 -4.23 -9.62
N LEU A 102 -12.43 -4.47 -10.19
CA LEU A 102 -11.25 -4.88 -9.43
C LEU A 102 -10.55 -3.63 -8.86
N ILE A 103 -10.25 -3.67 -7.56
CA ILE A 103 -9.39 -2.73 -6.85
C ILE A 103 -7.99 -3.34 -6.76
N GLY A 104 -7.02 -2.70 -7.42
CA GLY A 104 -5.59 -2.97 -7.22
C GLY A 104 -5.08 -2.24 -5.98
N PHE A 105 -3.96 -2.66 -5.41
CA PHE A 105 -3.42 -1.99 -4.23
C PHE A 105 -1.91 -2.12 -4.03
N ALA A 106 -1.37 -1.27 -3.16
CA ALA A 106 0.01 -1.30 -2.70
C ALA A 106 0.12 -0.72 -1.28
N GLY A 107 1.21 -1.05 -0.58
CA GLY A 107 1.57 -0.37 0.67
C GLY A 107 2.16 1.01 0.39
N ALA A 108 1.88 1.99 1.25
CA ALA A 108 2.43 3.33 1.15
C ALA A 108 3.92 3.37 1.52
N PRO A 109 4.68 4.38 1.07
CA PRO A 109 6.12 4.48 1.31
C PRO A 109 6.51 4.37 2.79
N PHE A 110 5.80 5.07 3.69
CA PHE A 110 6.09 5.04 5.13
C PHE A 110 5.88 3.64 5.71
N THR A 111 4.76 3.01 5.35
CA THR A 111 4.43 1.67 5.80
C THR A 111 5.46 0.65 5.32
N LEU A 112 5.92 0.72 4.07
CA LEU A 112 6.98 -0.14 3.55
C LEU A 112 8.34 0.15 4.21
N ALA A 113 8.73 1.42 4.37
CA ALA A 113 9.95 1.80 5.09
C ALA A 113 9.96 1.25 6.52
N SER A 114 8.82 1.31 7.20
CA SER A 114 8.68 0.76 8.54
C SER A 114 8.97 -0.74 8.57
N TYR A 115 8.42 -1.54 7.66
CA TYR A 115 8.73 -2.98 7.59
C TYR A 115 10.18 -3.26 7.21
N ALA A 116 10.71 -2.53 6.22
CA ALA A 116 12.09 -2.70 5.76
C ALA A 116 13.11 -2.37 6.85
N ILE A 117 12.83 -1.39 7.69
CA ILE A 117 13.71 -0.95 8.79
C ILE A 117 13.50 -1.81 10.03
N GLU A 118 12.27 -2.06 10.46
CA GLU A 118 12.01 -2.79 11.71
C GLU A 118 12.42 -4.26 11.60
N GLY A 119 12.17 -4.86 10.43
CA GLY A 119 12.41 -6.28 10.17
C GLY A 119 11.16 -7.17 10.29
N GLY A 120 10.00 -6.58 10.60
CA GLY A 120 8.74 -7.27 10.81
C GLY A 120 7.67 -6.34 11.41
N ALA A 121 6.56 -6.92 11.85
CA ALA A 121 5.50 -6.14 12.49
C ALA A 121 5.92 -5.63 13.87
N THR A 122 5.60 -4.37 14.17
CA THR A 122 5.86 -3.75 15.48
C THR A 122 4.73 -2.78 15.84
N ARG A 123 4.68 -2.37 17.11
CA ARG A 123 3.75 -1.35 17.61
C ARG A 123 4.45 -0.04 17.96
N THR A 124 5.78 -0.02 18.09
CA THR A 124 6.52 1.14 18.60
C THR A 124 7.26 1.93 17.52
N PHE A 125 7.59 1.29 16.39
CA PHE A 125 8.29 1.91 15.26
C PHE A 125 9.58 2.65 15.65
N THR A 126 10.26 2.16 16.69
CA THR A 126 11.40 2.86 17.31
C THR A 126 12.58 2.95 16.35
N LEU A 127 12.85 1.91 15.57
CA LEU A 127 13.98 1.88 14.65
C LEU A 127 13.69 2.74 13.42
N THR A 128 12.46 2.70 12.94
CA THR A 128 11.94 3.55 11.85
C THR A 128 12.08 5.02 12.22
N LYS A 129 11.54 5.43 13.38
CA LYS A 129 11.61 6.82 13.83
C LYS A 129 13.05 7.27 14.10
N ARG A 130 13.87 6.40 14.69
CA ARG A 130 15.30 6.69 14.88
C ARG A 130 15.96 6.98 13.53
N PHE A 131 15.81 6.09 12.55
CA PHE A 131 16.39 6.26 11.22
C PHE A 131 15.88 7.54 10.53
N MET A 132 14.57 7.78 10.58
CA MET A 132 13.93 8.99 10.04
C MET A 132 14.54 10.29 10.61
N TYR A 133 14.83 10.33 11.92
CA TYR A 133 15.39 11.52 12.57
C TYR A 133 16.90 11.63 12.45
N THR A 134 17.64 10.51 12.53
CA THR A 134 19.11 10.54 12.55
C THR A 134 19.73 10.51 11.16
N GLU A 135 19.02 9.94 10.17
CA GLU A 135 19.48 9.78 8.79
C GLU A 135 18.51 10.39 7.77
N PRO A 136 18.10 11.67 7.90
CA PRO A 136 17.00 12.24 7.11
C PRO A 136 17.26 12.18 5.60
N ARG A 137 18.51 12.32 5.14
CA ARG A 137 18.85 12.20 3.71
C ARG A 137 18.57 10.80 3.19
N ALA A 138 19.05 9.77 3.89
CA ALA A 138 18.83 8.38 3.50
C ALA A 138 17.35 7.98 3.64
N TRP A 139 16.64 8.54 4.62
CA TRP A 139 15.20 8.39 4.76
C TRP A 139 14.46 8.93 3.52
N HIS A 140 14.72 10.16 3.10
CA HIS A 140 14.06 10.74 1.93
C HIS A 140 14.42 9.99 0.64
N GLU A 141 15.65 9.49 0.51
CA GLU A 141 16.04 8.62 -0.61
C GLU A 141 15.22 7.31 -0.62
N LEU A 142 15.14 6.62 0.52
CA LEU A 142 14.36 5.37 0.64
C LEU A 142 12.87 5.60 0.31
N MET A 143 12.30 6.66 0.87
CA MET A 143 10.90 7.00 0.68
C MET A 143 10.58 7.40 -0.76
N GLN A 144 11.49 8.13 -1.43
CA GLN A 144 11.35 8.47 -2.84
C GLN A 144 11.36 7.21 -3.71
N ARG A 145 12.30 6.29 -3.45
CA ARG A 145 12.37 5.01 -4.15
C ARG A 145 11.11 4.18 -3.98
N PHE A 146 10.56 4.12 -2.76
CA PHE A 146 9.29 3.45 -2.54
C PHE A 146 8.11 4.18 -3.18
N ALA A 147 8.09 5.51 -3.21
CA ALA A 147 7.03 6.26 -3.90
C ALA A 147 7.00 5.95 -5.41
N GLU A 148 8.16 5.96 -6.07
CA GLU A 148 8.27 5.59 -7.49
C GLU A 148 7.86 4.14 -7.73
N LEU A 149 8.34 3.21 -6.88
CA LEU A 149 8.04 1.79 -6.98
C LEU A 149 6.54 1.51 -6.84
N VAL A 150 5.89 2.04 -5.80
CA VAL A 150 4.49 1.72 -5.51
C VAL A 150 3.55 2.47 -6.45
N GLY A 151 3.88 3.71 -6.85
CA GLY A 151 3.13 4.44 -7.86
C GLY A 151 3.16 3.73 -9.22
N GLY A 152 4.36 3.31 -9.67
CA GLY A 152 4.53 2.53 -10.89
C GLY A 152 3.83 1.16 -10.83
N TYR A 153 3.85 0.51 -9.67
CA TYR A 153 3.19 -0.77 -9.43
C TYR A 153 1.66 -0.66 -9.50
N LEU A 154 1.08 0.36 -8.86
CA LEU A 154 -0.35 0.65 -8.95
C LEU A 154 -0.75 0.96 -10.40
N ALA A 155 0.03 1.77 -11.12
CA ALA A 155 -0.22 2.05 -12.53
C ALA A 155 -0.16 0.79 -13.42
N ALA A 156 0.74 -0.16 -13.10
CA ALA A 156 0.80 -1.46 -13.79
C ALA A 156 -0.45 -2.31 -13.52
N GLN A 157 -0.98 -2.30 -12.29
CA GLN A 157 -2.22 -2.99 -11.95
C GLN A 157 -3.43 -2.37 -12.68
N ALA A 158 -3.49 -1.05 -12.83
CA ALA A 158 -4.52 -0.40 -13.65
C ALA A 158 -4.47 -0.85 -15.12
N ARG A 159 -3.26 -0.88 -15.71
CA ARG A 159 -3.07 -1.43 -17.08
C ARG A 159 -3.47 -2.90 -17.20
N ALA A 160 -3.39 -3.66 -16.11
CA ALA A 160 -3.82 -5.06 -16.08
C ALA A 160 -5.35 -5.23 -15.97
N GLY A 161 -6.11 -4.17 -15.69
CA GLY A 161 -7.57 -4.19 -15.63
C GLY A 161 -8.18 -3.79 -14.29
N ALA A 162 -7.36 -3.37 -13.31
CA ALA A 162 -7.90 -2.74 -12.10
C ALA A 162 -8.61 -1.43 -12.48
N ARG A 163 -9.84 -1.24 -12.00
CA ARG A 163 -10.67 -0.05 -12.26
C ARG A 163 -10.70 0.94 -11.10
N ALA A 164 -9.99 0.61 -10.01
CA ALA A 164 -9.63 1.53 -8.94
C ALA A 164 -8.32 1.04 -8.30
N LEU A 165 -7.63 1.92 -7.58
CA LEU A 165 -6.36 1.66 -6.94
C LEU A 165 -6.43 2.08 -5.48
N GLN A 166 -5.79 1.36 -4.56
CA GLN A 166 -5.74 1.74 -3.14
C GLN A 166 -4.30 1.75 -2.63
N LEU A 167 -3.88 2.88 -2.04
CA LEU A 167 -2.63 3.02 -1.33
C LEU A 167 -2.88 2.88 0.18
N PHE A 168 -2.28 1.86 0.80
CA PHE A 168 -2.45 1.56 2.22
C PHE A 168 -1.30 2.11 3.06
N ASP A 169 -1.55 3.14 3.85
CA ASP A 169 -0.61 3.66 4.84
C ASP A 169 -0.99 3.23 6.27
N SER A 170 -0.91 1.93 6.54
CA SER A 170 -1.36 1.31 7.79
C SER A 170 -0.60 1.77 9.04
N TRP A 171 0.60 2.32 8.91
CA TRP A 171 1.44 2.68 10.07
C TRP A 171 1.53 4.18 10.33
N VAL A 172 1.03 5.02 9.42
CA VAL A 172 1.29 6.46 9.44
C VAL A 172 0.74 7.18 10.68
N GLY A 173 -0.35 6.68 11.25
CA GLY A 173 -0.96 7.26 12.45
C GLY A 173 -0.09 7.21 13.71
N CYS A 174 1.08 6.55 13.66
CA CYS A 174 2.07 6.64 14.73
C CYS A 174 2.86 7.95 14.75
N LEU A 175 2.71 8.82 13.74
CA LEU A 175 3.45 10.07 13.58
C LEU A 175 2.71 11.28 14.14
N SER A 176 3.48 12.30 14.53
CA SER A 176 2.93 13.63 14.77
C SER A 176 2.59 14.33 13.44
N PRO A 177 1.71 15.35 13.44
CA PRO A 177 1.45 16.14 12.23
C PRO A 177 2.72 16.75 11.61
N GLY A 178 3.64 17.24 12.43
CA GLY A 178 4.90 17.82 11.95
C GLY A 178 5.83 16.79 11.31
N ASP A 179 5.89 15.58 11.87
CA ASP A 179 6.67 14.49 11.29
C ASP A 179 6.05 14.01 9.99
N TYR A 180 4.72 13.85 9.95
CA TYR A 180 4.01 13.46 8.73
C TYR A 180 4.29 14.46 7.60
N ALA A 181 4.09 15.75 7.87
CA ALA A 181 4.29 16.81 6.89
C ALA A 181 5.73 16.86 6.34
N THR A 182 6.72 16.61 7.20
CA THR A 182 8.14 16.68 6.83
C THR A 182 8.61 15.41 6.11
N TYR A 183 8.31 14.25 6.68
CA TYR A 183 8.98 12.99 6.34
C TYR A 183 8.15 12.05 5.47
N VAL A 184 6.83 12.24 5.38
CA VAL A 184 5.93 11.29 4.71
C VAL A 184 5.11 11.95 3.61
N PHE A 185 4.48 13.09 3.90
CA PHE A 185 3.57 13.79 2.99
C PHE A 185 4.09 13.91 1.54
N PRO A 186 5.33 14.38 1.28
CA PRO A 186 5.82 14.54 -0.09
C PRO A 186 5.86 13.23 -0.88
N HIS A 187 6.13 12.11 -0.19
CA HIS A 187 6.31 10.80 -0.80
C HIS A 187 4.97 10.10 -1.03
N SER A 188 4.03 10.24 -0.09
CA SER A 188 2.64 9.80 -0.31
C SER A 188 2.02 10.57 -1.46
N GLN A 189 2.23 11.89 -1.53
CA GLN A 189 1.78 12.71 -2.65
C GLN A 189 2.36 12.20 -3.98
N ARG A 190 3.67 11.98 -4.05
CA ARG A 190 4.32 11.45 -5.25
C ARG A 190 3.75 10.10 -5.70
N ALA A 191 3.57 9.16 -4.76
CA ALA A 191 3.01 7.84 -5.05
C ALA A 191 1.57 7.94 -5.62
N LEU A 192 0.74 8.80 -5.03
CA LEU A 192 -0.64 9.03 -5.43
C LEU A 192 -0.73 9.75 -6.79
N GLU A 193 0.15 10.71 -7.08
CA GLU A 193 0.23 11.35 -8.39
C GLU A 193 0.56 10.35 -9.50
N LEU A 194 1.55 9.49 -9.27
CA LEU A 194 1.92 8.42 -10.21
C LEU A 194 0.79 7.42 -10.43
N ALA A 195 0.10 7.03 -9.35
CA ALA A 195 -1.07 6.16 -9.45
C ALA A 195 -2.22 6.84 -10.20
N GLY A 196 -2.50 8.11 -9.91
CA GLY A 196 -3.59 8.88 -10.52
C GLY A 196 -3.39 9.13 -12.01
N ALA A 197 -2.14 9.18 -12.49
CA ALA A 197 -1.82 9.27 -13.92
C ALA A 197 -2.33 8.06 -14.74
N SER A 198 -2.76 6.97 -14.09
CA SER A 198 -3.42 5.84 -14.75
C SER A 198 -4.86 6.12 -15.19
N GLY A 199 -5.48 7.20 -14.71
CA GLY A 199 -6.84 7.61 -15.09
C GLY A 199 -7.97 6.82 -14.41
N VAL A 200 -7.67 5.96 -13.45
CA VAL A 200 -8.67 5.29 -12.60
C VAL A 200 -8.67 5.90 -11.18
N PRO A 201 -9.79 5.84 -10.43
CA PRO A 201 -9.86 6.38 -9.08
C PRO A 201 -8.82 5.79 -8.14
N VAL A 202 -8.17 6.64 -7.33
CA VAL A 202 -7.18 6.26 -6.33
C VAL A 202 -7.70 6.54 -4.92
N ILE A 203 -7.66 5.51 -4.08
CA ILE A 203 -8.07 5.56 -2.67
C ILE A 203 -6.80 5.72 -1.82
N HIS A 204 -6.74 6.78 -1.02
CA HIS A 204 -5.70 6.95 0.00
C HIS A 204 -6.26 6.49 1.34
N PHE A 205 -5.83 5.33 1.83
CA PHE A 205 -6.31 4.74 3.06
C PHE A 205 -5.20 4.73 4.10
N GLY A 206 -5.47 5.21 5.31
CA GLY A 206 -4.55 5.11 6.43
C GLY A 206 -5.32 4.90 7.73
N THR A 207 -4.70 4.20 8.66
CA THR A 207 -5.25 3.99 10.01
C THR A 207 -4.60 4.93 11.01
N ASP A 208 -5.38 5.28 12.03
CA ASP A 208 -4.99 6.16 13.12
C ASP A 208 -4.68 7.58 12.64
N THR A 209 -5.35 8.01 11.56
CA THR A 209 -5.08 9.27 10.85
C THR A 209 -5.93 10.45 11.35
N ALA A 210 -6.71 10.29 12.41
CA ALA A 210 -7.64 11.31 12.92
C ALA A 210 -7.04 12.71 13.11
N THR A 211 -5.79 12.77 13.58
CA THR A 211 -5.02 14.03 13.78
C THR A 211 -4.27 14.48 12.53
N LEU A 212 -4.12 13.60 11.53
CA LEU A 212 -3.41 13.83 10.28
C LEU A 212 -4.37 14.11 9.11
N LEU A 213 -5.67 13.90 9.30
CA LEU A 213 -6.67 13.75 8.24
C LEU A 213 -6.64 14.85 7.18
N VAL A 214 -6.44 16.10 7.58
CA VAL A 214 -6.38 17.25 6.65
C VAL A 214 -5.15 17.13 5.75
N ASP A 215 -3.95 16.93 6.31
CA ASP A 215 -2.73 16.79 5.52
C ASP A 215 -2.71 15.45 4.75
N PHE A 216 -3.29 14.40 5.32
CA PHE A 216 -3.46 13.10 4.68
C PHE A 216 -4.33 13.19 3.42
N ALA A 217 -5.43 13.94 3.49
CA ALA A 217 -6.28 14.22 2.34
C ALA A 217 -5.60 15.16 1.33
N ARG A 218 -4.79 16.13 1.81
CA ARG A 218 -4.01 17.02 0.92
C ARG A 218 -2.96 16.28 0.10
N ALA A 219 -2.44 15.15 0.59
CA ALA A 219 -1.44 14.37 -0.14
C ALA A 219 -1.98 13.86 -1.48
N GLY A 220 -3.25 13.48 -1.57
CA GLY A 220 -3.86 13.04 -2.83
C GLY A 220 -4.92 11.96 -2.65
N GLY A 221 -5.39 11.43 -3.79
CA GLY A 221 -6.41 10.37 -3.87
C GLY A 221 -7.83 10.90 -4.08
N ASP A 222 -8.57 10.33 -5.02
CA ASP A 222 -9.96 10.69 -5.30
C ASP A 222 -10.91 10.29 -4.15
N VAL A 223 -10.48 9.32 -3.34
CA VAL A 223 -11.23 8.81 -2.18
C VAL A 223 -10.31 8.78 -0.96
N ILE A 224 -10.79 9.31 0.17
CA ILE A 224 -10.07 9.24 1.45
C ILE A 224 -10.68 8.15 2.31
N GLY A 225 -9.85 7.15 2.65
CA GLY A 225 -10.18 6.11 3.60
C GLY A 225 -10.09 6.63 5.03
N VAL A 226 -11.15 6.44 5.82
CA VAL A 226 -11.25 6.91 7.21
C VAL A 226 -11.55 5.72 8.12
N ASP A 227 -10.81 5.61 9.23
CA ASP A 227 -11.05 4.59 10.26
C ASP A 227 -12.15 4.99 11.26
N TRP A 228 -12.57 4.04 12.10
CA TRP A 228 -13.71 4.18 13.02
C TRP A 228 -13.51 5.20 14.16
N ARG A 229 -12.32 5.80 14.30
CA ARG A 229 -12.02 6.74 15.40
C ARG A 229 -12.52 8.16 15.14
N VAL A 230 -12.94 8.46 13.91
CA VAL A 230 -13.50 9.77 13.54
C VAL A 230 -14.90 9.57 12.97
N PRO A 231 -15.95 10.21 13.52
CA PRO A 231 -17.27 10.20 12.90
C PRO A 231 -17.21 10.64 11.42
N LEU A 232 -17.94 9.95 10.54
CA LEU A 232 -17.82 10.15 9.09
C LEU A 232 -18.19 11.58 8.64
N ASP A 233 -19.16 12.20 9.33
CA ASP A 233 -19.57 13.59 9.15
C ASP A 233 -18.45 14.59 9.53
N VAL A 234 -17.79 14.35 10.66
CA VAL A 234 -16.63 15.15 11.11
C VAL A 234 -15.46 14.98 10.14
N ALA A 235 -15.22 13.77 9.66
CA ALA A 235 -14.19 13.50 8.68
C ALA A 235 -14.47 14.22 7.35
N TRP A 236 -15.72 14.16 6.88
CA TRP A 236 -16.17 14.86 5.68
C TRP A 236 -15.97 16.38 5.77
N GLU A 237 -16.35 16.99 6.89
CA GLU A 237 -16.14 18.42 7.13
C GLU A 237 -14.66 18.81 7.11
N ARG A 238 -13.79 18.00 7.76
CA ARG A 238 -12.35 18.26 7.85
C ARG A 238 -11.61 18.08 6.53
N ILE A 239 -11.98 17.07 5.74
CA ILE A 239 -11.41 16.87 4.40
C ILE A 239 -11.76 18.07 3.51
N GLY A 240 -12.96 18.60 3.67
CA GLY A 240 -13.43 19.79 2.97
C GLY A 240 -13.87 19.52 1.53
N PRO A 241 -14.49 20.52 0.89
CA PRO A 241 -15.17 20.33 -0.41
C PRO A 241 -14.24 20.47 -1.63
N SER A 242 -12.98 20.90 -1.45
CA SER A 242 -12.08 21.25 -2.55
C SER A 242 -10.66 20.75 -2.33
N PRO A 243 -10.08 19.97 -3.26
CA PRO A 243 -10.76 19.41 -4.44
C PRO A 243 -11.86 18.42 -4.02
N PRO A 244 -12.85 18.14 -4.89
CA PRO A 244 -13.90 17.18 -4.56
C PRO A 244 -13.28 15.79 -4.36
N ARG A 245 -13.63 15.14 -3.25
CA ARG A 245 -13.20 13.78 -2.90
C ARG A 245 -14.38 12.98 -2.38
N ALA A 246 -14.35 11.67 -2.57
CA ALA A 246 -15.23 10.75 -1.87
C ALA A 246 -14.59 10.30 -0.55
N ILE A 247 -15.39 9.65 0.29
CA ILE A 247 -14.95 9.08 1.57
C ILE A 247 -15.31 7.58 1.61
N GLN A 248 -14.43 6.76 2.19
CA GLN A 248 -14.63 5.31 2.33
C GLN A 248 -14.42 4.88 3.79
N GLY A 249 -15.38 4.13 4.36
CA GLY A 249 -15.37 3.66 5.75
C GLY A 249 -16.73 3.84 6.44
N ASN A 250 -16.84 3.73 7.76
CA ASN A 250 -15.76 3.45 8.71
C ASN A 250 -16.19 2.54 9.88
N LEU A 251 -17.06 1.56 9.60
CA LEU A 251 -17.56 0.57 10.58
C LEU A 251 -16.48 -0.36 11.12
#